data_AF-L5MGW4-F1
#
_entry.id   AF-L5MGW4-F1
#
_cell.length_a   1.000
_cell.length_b   1.000
_cell.length_c   1.000
_cell.angle_alpha   90.00
_cell.angle_beta   90.00
_cell.angle_gamma   90.00
#
_symmetry.space_group_name_H-M   'P 1'
#
loop_
_entity.id
_entity.type
_entity.pdbx_description
1 polymer ?
#
loop_
_entity_poly.entity_id
_entity_poly.type
_entity_poly.pdbx_seq_one_letter_code
_entity_poly.pdbx_strand_id
1 'polypeptide(L)'
;MVHVVSETGGPKGKDYCILYNPQWAHLPHDLSKASLLQLRDWTTSMLCSASDLPAKGFSNQIPLVTRGNCTFYDKVRLAQGSGAHGLLVVSKETLVPPGGNKTQYEEIGSPVALLSYKDMLDIFKNFGRSVRAALYAPHEPMLDYNMVIIFIMAVGTVALGGYWAGSRDVKKYMKHKRDDEPEKQEDEAVDVTPVMTCVFVVMCCSMLVLLYYFYDHLVYVIIGIFCLASSTGLYSCLSPLVQRLPFGKCRVCNSSLPYFHKCPQVRMLLLALFCVSVSVVWAVFRNEDQWAWVLQDALGIAFCLYMLKTIRLPTFKACTLLLMVLFIYDIFFVFITPFLTKSGNSIMVEVATGPANSATREKLPMVLKVPRLNASPLALCDRPFSLLGFGDILVPGLLVAYCHRFDIQVQSSRVYFVACTIAYGIGLLVTFMALALMQRGQPALLYLVPCTLITSGALALWRGELGMFWTGSGFAKDLPQPPWVPASAEGPPPLKDSEVVFSQQPPGEAQVKPTLPEEQPPELADPKDVAGVSTQEPVSPASHTPEPPGLPGTSA
;
A
#
# COMPACT_ATOMS: atom_id res chain seq x y z
N MET A 1 -27.32 -4.51 -10.39
CA MET A 1 -27.18 -5.98 -10.44
C MET A 1 -28.35 -6.59 -11.18
N VAL A 2 -28.14 -7.76 -11.79
CA VAL A 2 -29.21 -8.62 -12.28
C VAL A 2 -29.15 -9.95 -11.55
N HIS A 3 -30.18 -10.28 -10.78
CA HIS A 3 -30.33 -11.58 -10.13
C HIS A 3 -30.95 -12.57 -11.11
N VAL A 4 -30.35 -13.73 -11.29
CA VAL A 4 -30.73 -14.69 -12.34
C VAL A 4 -31.04 -16.06 -11.73
N VAL A 5 -32.20 -16.62 -12.06
CA VAL A 5 -32.68 -17.94 -11.61
C VAL A 5 -33.20 -18.78 -12.77
N SER A 6 -32.97 -20.09 -12.71
CA SER A 6 -33.57 -21.02 -13.68
C SER A 6 -35.09 -21.10 -13.50
N GLU A 7 -35.82 -21.17 -14.61
CA GLU A 7 -37.28 -21.30 -14.61
C GLU A 7 -37.75 -22.67 -14.12
N THR A 8 -36.95 -23.73 -14.33
CA THR A 8 -37.28 -25.14 -14.04
C THR A 8 -36.87 -25.62 -12.64
N GLY A 9 -36.54 -24.73 -11.71
CA GLY A 9 -36.13 -25.11 -10.35
C GLY A 9 -34.72 -25.70 -10.26
N GLY A 10 -33.73 -24.90 -10.67
CA GLY A 10 -32.30 -25.23 -10.60
C GLY A 10 -31.58 -24.72 -9.33
N PRO A 11 -30.23 -24.71 -9.32
CA PRO A 11 -29.44 -24.23 -8.17
C PRO A 11 -29.75 -22.78 -7.81
N LYS A 12 -29.39 -22.38 -6.56
CA LYS A 12 -29.60 -21.03 -6.01
C LYS A 12 -29.20 -19.95 -7.03
N GLY A 13 -30.05 -18.94 -7.17
CA GLY A 13 -29.85 -17.85 -8.13
C GLY A 13 -28.53 -17.13 -7.93
N LYS A 14 -27.99 -16.59 -9.02
CA LYS A 14 -26.70 -15.90 -9.07
C LYS A 14 -26.88 -14.47 -9.54
N ASP A 15 -26.18 -13.56 -8.89
CA ASP A 15 -26.11 -12.16 -9.28
C ASP A 15 -25.01 -11.93 -10.31
N TYR A 16 -25.29 -11.07 -11.27
CA TYR A 16 -24.34 -10.59 -12.27
C TYR A 16 -24.29 -9.06 -12.28
N CYS A 17 -23.16 -8.51 -12.72
CA CYS A 17 -23.03 -7.08 -12.90
C CYS A 17 -23.94 -6.58 -14.02
N ILE A 18 -24.50 -5.39 -13.82
CA ILE A 18 -24.99 -4.57 -14.91
C ILE A 18 -24.57 -3.11 -14.68
N LEU A 19 -24.19 -2.41 -15.76
CA LEU A 19 -24.01 -0.95 -15.72
C LEU A 19 -25.28 -0.28 -16.25
N TYR A 20 -25.96 0.48 -15.40
CA TYR A 20 -27.19 1.21 -15.73
C TYR A 20 -27.00 2.71 -15.48
N ASN A 21 -27.87 3.54 -16.06
CA ASN A 21 -27.92 4.96 -15.77
C ASN A 21 -29.22 5.28 -15.01
N PRO A 22 -29.16 5.74 -13.73
CA PRO A 22 -30.35 6.02 -12.94
C PRO A 22 -31.17 7.20 -13.46
N GLN A 23 -30.63 8.02 -14.37
CA GLN A 23 -31.38 9.10 -15.03
C GLN A 23 -32.44 8.60 -16.01
N TRP A 24 -32.35 7.34 -16.48
CA TRP A 24 -33.30 6.76 -17.44
C TRP A 24 -34.46 6.07 -16.73
N ALA A 25 -34.16 5.29 -15.69
CA ALA A 25 -35.16 4.71 -14.81
C ALA A 25 -34.51 4.32 -13.47
N HIS A 26 -35.26 4.45 -12.40
CA HIS A 26 -34.85 3.98 -11.08
C HIS A 26 -35.06 2.48 -10.95
N LEU A 27 -34.02 1.77 -10.52
CA LEU A 27 -34.10 0.36 -10.11
C LEU A 27 -34.37 0.27 -8.59
N PRO A 28 -35.17 -0.71 -8.13
CA PRO A 28 -35.39 -0.92 -6.71
C PRO A 28 -34.09 -1.33 -6.00
N HIS A 29 -33.92 -0.92 -4.75
CA HIS A 29 -32.73 -1.25 -3.96
C HIS A 29 -32.74 -2.71 -3.47
N ASP A 30 -33.90 -3.24 -3.09
CA ASP A 30 -34.05 -4.59 -2.55
C ASP A 30 -34.49 -5.58 -3.63
N LEU A 31 -33.87 -6.76 -3.66
CA LEU A 31 -34.25 -7.85 -4.56
C LEU A 31 -35.71 -8.29 -4.35
N SER A 32 -36.25 -8.20 -3.12
CA SER A 32 -37.64 -8.51 -2.78
C SER A 32 -38.67 -7.55 -3.39
N LYS A 33 -38.24 -6.35 -3.81
CA LYS A 33 -39.07 -5.34 -4.49
C LYS A 33 -38.88 -5.37 -6.01
N ALA A 34 -37.95 -6.16 -6.52
CA ALA A 34 -37.67 -6.27 -7.94
C ALA A 34 -38.60 -7.27 -8.63
N SER A 35 -39.14 -6.89 -9.79
CA SER A 35 -39.96 -7.78 -10.61
C SER A 35 -39.10 -8.89 -11.23
N LEU A 36 -39.46 -10.14 -10.94
CA LEU A 36 -38.79 -11.31 -11.50
C LEU A 36 -39.43 -11.69 -12.84
N LEU A 37 -38.79 -11.31 -13.95
CA LEU A 37 -39.35 -11.37 -15.30
C LEU A 37 -38.61 -12.37 -16.18
N GLN A 38 -39.23 -12.81 -17.27
CA GLN A 38 -38.60 -13.78 -18.17
C GLN A 38 -37.47 -13.10 -18.97
N LEU A 39 -36.29 -13.68 -18.88
CA LEU A 39 -35.09 -13.24 -19.57
C LEU A 39 -35.03 -13.90 -20.94
N ARG A 40 -35.03 -13.12 -22.02
CA ARG A 40 -35.11 -13.66 -23.38
C ARG A 40 -33.84 -13.35 -24.17
N ASP A 41 -33.16 -14.40 -24.63
CA ASP A 41 -32.08 -14.25 -25.59
C ASP A 41 -32.62 -13.70 -26.93
N TRP A 42 -32.15 -12.51 -27.30
CA TRP A 42 -32.35 -11.88 -28.61
C TRP A 42 -31.01 -11.38 -29.18
N THR A 43 -29.89 -11.97 -28.73
CA THR A 43 -28.53 -11.46 -28.97
C THR A 43 -28.09 -11.57 -30.43
N THR A 44 -28.78 -12.39 -31.23
CA THR A 44 -28.64 -12.44 -32.70
C THR A 44 -29.03 -11.14 -33.40
N SER A 45 -29.82 -10.29 -32.75
CA SER A 45 -30.19 -8.96 -33.26
C SER A 45 -29.54 -7.84 -32.45
N MET A 46 -29.25 -6.74 -33.14
CA MET A 46 -28.80 -5.49 -32.54
C MET A 46 -29.97 -4.58 -32.13
N LEU A 47 -31.22 -4.88 -32.50
CA LEU A 47 -32.40 -4.05 -32.23
C LEU A 47 -32.19 -2.57 -32.62
N CYS A 48 -31.79 -2.34 -33.87
CA CYS A 48 -31.55 -1.00 -34.42
C CYS A 48 -32.65 -0.56 -35.40
N SER A 49 -33.55 -1.46 -35.79
CA SER A 49 -34.59 -1.24 -36.79
C SER A 49 -35.92 -1.86 -36.36
N ALA A 50 -37.05 -1.41 -36.91
CA ALA A 50 -38.36 -2.03 -36.63
C ALA A 50 -38.45 -3.49 -37.13
N SER A 51 -37.67 -3.86 -38.14
CA SER A 51 -37.53 -5.24 -38.64
C SER A 51 -36.83 -6.20 -37.67
N ASP A 52 -36.13 -5.68 -36.65
CA ASP A 52 -35.48 -6.50 -35.61
C ASP A 52 -36.46 -7.00 -34.53
N LEU A 53 -37.70 -6.49 -34.52
CA LEU A 53 -38.69 -6.78 -33.50
C LEU A 53 -39.36 -8.15 -33.71
N PRO A 54 -39.61 -8.92 -32.63
CA PRO A 54 -40.42 -10.13 -32.72
C PRO A 54 -41.88 -9.79 -33.04
N ALA A 55 -42.51 -10.59 -33.90
CA ALA A 55 -43.92 -10.42 -34.31
C ALA A 55 -44.96 -10.46 -33.17
N LYS A 56 -44.57 -10.86 -31.94
CA LYS A 56 -45.41 -10.87 -30.73
C LYS A 56 -44.99 -9.84 -29.68
N GLY A 57 -44.03 -8.97 -29.97
CA GLY A 57 -43.43 -8.04 -28.99
C GLY A 57 -42.63 -8.73 -27.89
N PHE A 58 -42.26 -7.94 -26.87
CA PHE A 58 -41.51 -8.36 -25.68
C PHE A 58 -42.34 -8.24 -24.39
N SER A 59 -43.67 -8.40 -24.49
CA SER A 59 -44.63 -8.22 -23.39
C SER A 59 -44.21 -8.89 -22.08
N ASN A 60 -43.91 -8.08 -21.05
CA ASN A 60 -43.42 -8.52 -19.73
C ASN A 60 -42.10 -9.36 -19.75
N GLN A 61 -41.27 -9.18 -20.77
CA GLN A 61 -39.96 -9.81 -20.91
C GLN A 61 -38.82 -8.78 -20.82
N ILE A 62 -37.63 -9.25 -20.47
CA ILE A 62 -36.37 -8.51 -20.56
C ILE A 62 -35.55 -9.14 -21.71
N PRO A 63 -35.55 -8.54 -22.92
CA PRO A 63 -34.67 -8.98 -24.00
C PRO A 63 -33.19 -8.66 -23.71
N LEU A 64 -32.32 -9.62 -24.03
CA LEU A 64 -30.87 -9.42 -24.21
C LEU A 64 -30.61 -9.16 -25.69
N VAL A 65 -30.08 -7.97 -26.02
CA VAL A 65 -29.70 -7.59 -27.39
C VAL A 65 -28.20 -7.33 -27.47
N THR A 66 -27.58 -7.49 -28.63
CA THR A 66 -26.15 -7.13 -28.77
C THR A 66 -25.94 -5.62 -28.92
N ARG A 67 -24.82 -5.14 -28.38
CA ARG A 67 -24.31 -3.80 -28.71
C ARG A 67 -24.00 -3.74 -30.21
N GLY A 68 -24.41 -2.65 -30.85
CA GLY A 68 -24.27 -2.40 -32.28
C GLY A 68 -24.14 -0.90 -32.54
N ASN A 69 -24.23 -0.48 -33.80
CA ASN A 69 -23.86 0.88 -34.21
C ASN A 69 -24.95 1.95 -33.96
N CYS A 70 -26.17 1.57 -33.56
CA CYS A 70 -27.23 2.50 -33.16
C CYS A 70 -27.10 2.93 -31.68
N THR A 71 -27.74 4.05 -31.31
CA THR A 71 -27.62 4.60 -29.96
C THR A 71 -28.36 3.74 -28.92
N PHE A 72 -28.05 3.93 -27.63
CA PHE A 72 -28.82 3.31 -26.55
C PHE A 72 -30.28 3.76 -26.56
N TYR A 73 -30.55 5.02 -26.92
CA TYR A 73 -31.91 5.58 -26.95
C TYR A 73 -32.76 4.87 -28.01
N ASP A 74 -32.23 4.66 -29.23
CA ASP A 74 -32.98 4.02 -30.32
C ASP A 74 -33.41 2.59 -29.96
N LYS A 75 -32.47 1.79 -29.42
CA LYS A 75 -32.72 0.41 -28.98
C LYS A 75 -33.85 0.35 -27.94
N VAL A 76 -33.84 1.28 -26.99
CA VAL A 76 -34.74 1.29 -25.83
C VAL A 76 -36.11 1.79 -26.23
N ARG A 77 -36.18 2.81 -27.10
CA ARG A 77 -37.43 3.27 -27.70
C ARG A 77 -38.14 2.15 -28.46
N LEU A 78 -37.40 1.36 -29.25
CA LEU A 78 -37.93 0.17 -29.94
C LEU A 78 -38.38 -0.92 -28.95
N ALA A 79 -37.58 -1.22 -27.93
CA ALA A 79 -37.92 -2.21 -26.90
C ALA A 79 -39.20 -1.81 -26.13
N GLN A 80 -39.24 -0.60 -25.57
CA GLN A 80 -40.36 -0.05 -24.80
C GLN A 80 -41.63 0.04 -25.68
N GLY A 81 -41.51 0.50 -26.92
CA GLY A 81 -42.61 0.54 -27.89
C GLY A 81 -43.19 -0.84 -28.27
N SER A 82 -42.46 -1.92 -27.99
CA SER A 82 -42.91 -3.32 -28.18
C SER A 82 -43.28 -4.05 -26.89
N GLY A 83 -43.43 -3.31 -25.78
CA GLY A 83 -43.89 -3.84 -24.49
C GLY A 83 -42.81 -4.48 -23.61
N ALA A 84 -41.52 -4.26 -23.88
CA ALA A 84 -40.43 -4.71 -23.01
C ALA A 84 -40.48 -3.99 -21.66
N HIS A 85 -40.28 -4.72 -20.57
CA HIS A 85 -40.26 -4.11 -19.22
C HIS A 85 -38.89 -3.51 -18.86
N GLY A 86 -37.82 -3.90 -19.56
CA GLY A 86 -36.46 -3.40 -19.42
C GLY A 86 -35.58 -3.96 -20.54
N LEU A 87 -34.41 -3.38 -20.77
CA LEU A 87 -33.48 -3.81 -21.83
C LEU A 87 -32.10 -4.12 -21.27
N LEU A 88 -31.55 -5.29 -21.62
CA LEU A 88 -30.16 -5.64 -21.36
C LEU A 88 -29.34 -5.64 -22.66
N VAL A 89 -28.33 -4.78 -22.71
CA VAL A 89 -27.44 -4.64 -23.87
C VAL A 89 -26.13 -5.38 -23.60
N VAL A 90 -25.90 -6.47 -24.31
CA VAL A 90 -24.70 -7.31 -24.17
C VAL A 90 -23.53 -6.68 -24.93
N SER A 91 -22.47 -6.33 -24.20
CA SER A 91 -21.25 -5.73 -24.76
C SER A 91 -20.08 -6.72 -24.74
N LYS A 92 -19.34 -6.82 -25.85
CA LYS A 92 -18.03 -7.50 -25.92
C LYS A 92 -16.87 -6.57 -25.52
N GLU A 93 -17.10 -5.27 -25.60
CA GLU A 93 -16.20 -4.20 -25.15
C GLU A 93 -16.50 -3.84 -23.69
N THR A 94 -15.65 -2.98 -23.10
CA THR A 94 -15.84 -2.40 -21.76
C THR A 94 -17.25 -1.85 -21.57
N LEU A 95 -17.83 -2.08 -20.39
CA LEU A 95 -19.15 -1.59 -20.02
C LEU A 95 -19.08 -0.08 -19.78
N VAL A 96 -19.88 0.69 -20.53
CA VAL A 96 -20.04 2.15 -20.39
C VAL A 96 -21.49 2.41 -19.97
N PRO A 97 -21.77 3.30 -19.00
CA PRO A 97 -23.15 3.60 -18.62
C PRO A 97 -23.92 4.17 -19.82
N PRO A 98 -25.19 3.78 -20.04
CA PRO A 98 -25.95 4.24 -21.21
C PRO A 98 -26.21 5.75 -21.11
N GLY A 99 -25.71 6.50 -22.09
CA GLY A 99 -25.79 7.96 -22.15
C GLY A 99 -26.79 8.45 -23.21
N GLY A 100 -27.40 9.60 -22.96
CA GLY A 100 -28.33 10.29 -23.85
C GLY A 100 -28.50 11.77 -23.47
N ASN A 101 -29.41 12.46 -24.14
CA ASN A 101 -29.74 13.86 -23.87
C ASN A 101 -30.84 13.99 -22.80
N LYS A 102 -30.92 15.14 -22.12
CA LYS A 102 -31.93 15.38 -21.06
C LYS A 102 -33.38 15.10 -21.53
N THR A 103 -33.74 15.57 -22.72
CA THR A 103 -35.07 15.32 -23.31
C THR A 103 -35.34 13.84 -23.62
N GLN A 104 -34.29 13.07 -23.93
CA GLN A 104 -34.41 11.63 -24.18
C GLN A 104 -34.63 10.82 -22.90
N TYR A 105 -34.26 11.37 -21.74
CA TYR A 105 -34.47 10.73 -20.44
C TYR A 105 -35.93 10.83 -19.97
N GLU A 106 -36.64 11.89 -20.36
CA GLU A 106 -38.05 12.10 -20.00
C GLU A 106 -39.02 11.22 -20.82
N GLU A 107 -38.60 10.76 -22.01
CA GLU A 107 -39.40 9.88 -22.88
C GLU A 107 -39.31 8.38 -22.52
N ILE A 108 -38.30 7.98 -21.77
CA ILE A 108 -38.01 6.57 -21.46
C ILE A 108 -38.45 6.26 -20.02
N GLY A 109 -39.22 5.17 -19.87
CA GLY A 109 -39.62 4.65 -18.56
C GLY A 109 -39.02 3.28 -18.23
N SER A 110 -38.45 2.59 -19.22
CA SER A 110 -37.88 1.24 -19.05
C SER A 110 -36.41 1.30 -18.64
N PRO A 111 -35.97 0.55 -17.61
CA PRO A 111 -34.56 0.47 -17.23
C PRO A 111 -33.69 -0.16 -18.31
N VAL A 112 -32.51 0.43 -18.48
CA VAL A 112 -31.53 0.08 -19.51
C VAL A 112 -30.21 -0.17 -18.84
N ALA A 113 -29.65 -1.36 -19.06
CA ALA A 113 -28.35 -1.69 -18.50
C ALA A 113 -27.50 -2.53 -19.44
N LEU A 114 -26.18 -2.40 -19.34
CA LEU A 114 -25.23 -3.21 -20.09
C LEU A 114 -24.79 -4.41 -19.27
N LEU A 115 -24.64 -5.56 -19.93
CA LEU A 115 -24.16 -6.82 -19.39
C LEU A 115 -22.90 -7.27 -20.16
N SER A 116 -21.92 -7.86 -19.48
CA SER A 116 -20.74 -8.41 -20.15
C SER A 116 -21.09 -9.61 -21.02
N TYR A 117 -20.47 -9.73 -22.20
CA TYR A 117 -20.62 -10.92 -23.04
C TYR A 117 -20.17 -12.21 -22.33
N LYS A 118 -19.19 -12.12 -21.41
CA LYS A 118 -18.78 -13.26 -20.56
C LYS A 118 -19.89 -13.70 -19.61
N ASP A 119 -20.54 -12.74 -18.96
CA ASP A 119 -21.63 -13.00 -18.00
C ASP A 119 -22.85 -13.59 -18.69
N MET A 120 -23.18 -13.10 -19.89
CA MET A 120 -24.25 -13.67 -20.72
C MET A 120 -23.99 -15.15 -21.04
N LEU A 121 -22.77 -15.51 -21.43
CA LEU A 121 -22.40 -16.91 -21.67
C LEU A 121 -22.49 -17.76 -20.38
N ASP A 122 -22.08 -17.23 -19.24
CA ASP A 122 -22.16 -17.93 -17.95
C ASP A 122 -23.62 -18.14 -17.49
N ILE A 123 -24.51 -17.16 -17.71
CA ILE A 123 -25.96 -17.27 -17.46
C ILE A 123 -26.54 -18.46 -18.23
N PHE A 124 -26.40 -18.48 -19.56
CA PHE A 124 -27.03 -19.53 -20.38
C PHE A 124 -26.36 -20.90 -20.21
N LYS A 125 -25.07 -20.94 -19.84
CA LYS A 125 -24.36 -22.17 -19.50
C LYS A 125 -24.83 -22.79 -18.18
N ASN A 126 -25.07 -21.97 -17.16
CA ASN A 126 -25.38 -22.47 -15.80
C ASN A 126 -26.89 -22.63 -15.54
N PHE A 127 -27.75 -21.80 -16.15
CA PHE A 127 -29.19 -21.79 -15.90
C PHE A 127 -30.06 -22.28 -17.07
N GLY A 128 -29.46 -22.56 -18.24
CA GLY A 128 -30.16 -22.98 -19.46
C GLY A 128 -30.78 -21.80 -20.22
N ARG A 129 -31.66 -22.09 -21.20
CA ARG A 129 -32.33 -21.06 -22.03
C ARG A 129 -33.60 -20.46 -21.40
N SER A 130 -34.21 -21.16 -20.44
CA SER A 130 -35.42 -20.75 -19.74
C SER A 130 -35.05 -20.15 -18.39
N VAL A 131 -34.90 -18.83 -18.36
CA VAL A 131 -34.32 -18.10 -17.22
C VAL A 131 -35.20 -16.92 -16.86
N ARG A 132 -35.26 -16.60 -15.56
CA ARG A 132 -35.90 -15.39 -15.06
C ARG A 132 -34.86 -14.49 -14.40
N ALA A 133 -35.06 -13.19 -14.54
CA ALA A 133 -34.14 -12.16 -14.07
C ALA A 133 -34.87 -11.05 -13.32
N ALA A 134 -34.23 -10.50 -12.29
CA ALA A 134 -34.70 -9.33 -11.56
C ALA A 134 -33.60 -8.25 -11.56
N LEU A 135 -33.96 -7.02 -11.95
CA LEU A 135 -33.06 -5.88 -12.02
C LEU A 135 -33.17 -5.07 -10.72
N TYR A 136 -32.06 -4.87 -10.01
CA TYR A 136 -32.04 -4.16 -8.73
C TYR A 136 -30.70 -3.44 -8.51
N ALA A 137 -30.69 -2.38 -7.71
CA ALA A 137 -29.53 -1.53 -7.46
C ALA A 137 -29.35 -1.29 -5.95
N PRO A 138 -28.74 -2.24 -5.21
CA PRO A 138 -28.61 -2.13 -3.76
C PRO A 138 -27.84 -0.88 -3.32
N HIS A 139 -28.19 -0.36 -2.15
CA HIS A 139 -27.43 0.73 -1.53
C HIS A 139 -26.01 0.27 -1.22
N GLU A 140 -25.03 1.10 -1.60
CA GLU A 140 -23.65 0.90 -1.19
C GLU A 140 -23.51 1.23 0.32
N PRO A 141 -22.96 0.31 1.14
CA PRO A 141 -22.63 0.64 2.52
C PRO A 141 -21.50 1.66 2.56
N MET A 142 -21.68 2.73 3.33
CA MET A 142 -20.71 3.84 3.42
C MET A 142 -19.34 3.42 3.98
N LEU A 143 -19.27 2.27 4.68
CA LEU A 143 -18.04 1.75 5.27
C LEU A 143 -18.01 0.21 5.14
N ASP A 144 -17.16 -0.28 4.23
CA ASP A 144 -16.87 -1.71 4.04
C ASP A 144 -15.66 -2.15 4.89
N TYR A 145 -15.62 -3.42 5.29
CA TYR A 145 -14.49 -4.00 6.02
C TYR A 145 -13.14 -3.87 5.29
N ASN A 146 -13.13 -3.82 3.95
CA ASN A 146 -11.88 -3.65 3.20
C ASN A 146 -11.25 -2.25 3.38
N MET A 147 -12.06 -1.22 3.67
CA MET A 147 -11.57 0.11 4.03
C MET A 147 -10.88 0.09 5.40
N VAL A 148 -11.37 -0.72 6.33
CA VAL A 148 -10.73 -0.93 7.64
C VAL A 148 -9.40 -1.69 7.47
N ILE A 149 -9.36 -2.71 6.61
CA ILE A 149 -8.12 -3.46 6.32
C ILE A 149 -7.07 -2.56 5.66
N ILE A 150 -7.43 -1.82 4.60
CA ILE A 150 -6.47 -0.94 3.91
C ILE A 150 -6.01 0.23 4.82
N PHE A 151 -6.88 0.72 5.70
CA PHE A 151 -6.53 1.68 6.76
C PHE A 151 -5.45 1.13 7.70
N ILE A 152 -5.67 -0.09 8.25
CA ILE A 152 -4.72 -0.73 9.18
C ILE A 152 -3.38 -0.99 8.48
N MET A 153 -3.39 -1.47 7.23
CA MET A 153 -2.16 -1.69 6.46
C MET A 153 -1.40 -0.39 6.17
N ALA A 154 -2.10 0.68 5.78
CA ALA A 154 -1.49 1.97 5.47
C ALA A 154 -0.89 2.63 6.72
N VAL A 155 -1.66 2.76 7.81
CA VAL A 155 -1.20 3.32 9.08
C VAL A 155 -0.08 2.47 9.68
N GLY A 156 -0.19 1.14 9.62
CA GLY A 156 0.85 0.22 10.06
C GLY A 156 2.15 0.36 9.25
N THR A 157 2.06 0.55 7.94
CA THR A 157 3.23 0.76 7.05
C THR A 157 3.92 2.09 7.34
N VAL A 158 3.16 3.18 7.52
CA VAL A 158 3.70 4.50 7.89
C VAL A 158 4.36 4.46 9.27
N ALA A 159 3.69 3.89 10.27
CA ALA A 159 4.21 3.79 11.63
C ALA A 159 5.49 2.93 11.69
N LEU A 160 5.48 1.75 11.08
CA LEU A 160 6.65 0.86 11.05
C LEU A 160 7.80 1.45 10.23
N GLY A 161 7.51 2.08 9.09
CA GLY A 161 8.50 2.74 8.25
C GLY A 161 9.18 3.93 8.93
N GLY A 162 8.39 4.83 9.51
CA GLY A 162 8.91 5.98 10.27
C GLY A 162 9.68 5.58 11.52
N TYR A 163 9.20 4.55 12.24
CA TYR A 163 9.91 3.97 13.37
C TYR A 163 11.26 3.38 12.95
N TRP A 164 11.30 2.60 11.86
CA TRP A 164 12.52 1.99 11.34
C TRP A 164 13.52 3.03 10.86
N ALA A 165 13.06 4.04 10.11
CA ALA A 165 13.88 5.14 9.61
C ALA A 165 14.63 5.84 10.75
N GLY A 166 13.91 6.35 11.76
CA GLY A 166 14.56 6.99 12.92
C GLY A 166 15.42 6.03 13.76
N SER A 167 15.01 4.76 13.92
CA SER A 167 15.79 3.77 14.67
C SER A 167 17.13 3.39 14.02
N ARG A 168 17.25 3.51 12.69
CA ARG A 168 18.53 3.36 11.97
C ARG A 168 19.48 4.50 12.35
N ASP A 169 18.96 5.71 12.42
CA ASP A 169 19.75 6.91 12.66
C ASP A 169 20.19 7.03 14.13
N VAL A 170 19.38 6.55 15.10
CA VAL A 170 19.84 6.30 16.49
C VAL A 170 21.10 5.44 16.51
N LYS A 171 21.09 4.32 15.76
CA LYS A 171 22.21 3.37 15.74
C LYS A 171 23.45 3.96 15.07
N LYS A 172 23.28 4.76 14.01
CA LYS A 172 24.40 5.52 13.42
C LYS A 172 24.97 6.52 14.42
N TYR A 173 24.13 7.34 15.05
CA TYR A 173 24.54 8.36 16.01
C TYR A 173 25.25 7.76 17.23
N MET A 174 24.69 6.69 17.81
CA MET A 174 25.31 5.96 18.92
C MET A 174 26.63 5.26 18.53
N LYS A 175 26.82 4.90 17.24
CA LYS A 175 28.10 4.38 16.75
C LYS A 175 29.13 5.50 16.63
N HIS A 176 28.79 6.63 15.99
CA HIS A 176 29.69 7.79 15.89
C HIS A 176 30.04 8.41 17.24
N LYS A 177 29.18 8.32 18.26
CA LYS A 177 29.52 8.76 19.63
C LYS A 177 30.47 7.77 20.36
N ARG A 178 30.70 6.58 19.82
CA ARG A 178 31.52 5.53 20.45
C ARG A 178 32.87 5.32 19.76
N ASP A 179 32.92 5.61 18.46
CA ASP A 179 34.13 5.58 17.64
C ASP A 179 34.52 7.04 17.35
N ASP A 180 35.43 7.62 18.16
CA ASP A 180 35.91 9.02 18.08
C ASP A 180 36.84 9.26 16.85
N GLU A 181 36.41 8.83 15.66
CA GLU A 181 37.10 9.10 14.41
C GLU A 181 36.10 9.44 13.29
N PRO A 182 36.29 10.56 12.56
CA PRO A 182 35.40 10.97 11.49
C PRO A 182 35.68 10.18 10.20
N GLU A 183 35.42 8.87 10.21
CA GLU A 183 35.29 8.11 8.97
C GLU A 183 34.21 8.76 8.10
N LYS A 184 34.60 9.28 6.92
CA LYS A 184 33.69 9.78 5.90
C LYS A 184 32.75 8.65 5.44
N GLN A 185 31.59 8.57 6.08
CA GLN A 185 30.57 7.61 5.70
C GLN A 185 29.89 8.04 4.41
N GLU A 186 30.01 7.23 3.36
CA GLU A 186 29.15 7.33 2.19
C GLU A 186 27.70 7.09 2.64
N ASP A 187 26.91 8.16 2.69
CA ASP A 187 25.53 8.09 3.12
C ASP A 187 24.66 7.52 1.98
N GLU A 188 24.15 6.29 2.14
CA GLU A 188 23.05 5.74 1.32
C GLU A 188 21.74 6.54 1.46
N ALA A 189 21.74 7.62 2.25
CA ALA A 189 20.61 8.50 2.48
C ALA A 189 20.60 9.62 1.43
N VAL A 190 19.59 9.63 0.56
CA VAL A 190 19.41 10.72 -0.41
C VAL A 190 18.73 11.89 0.30
N ASP A 191 19.50 12.93 0.60
CA ASP A 191 18.98 14.17 1.18
C ASP A 191 18.25 15.02 0.13
N VAL A 192 16.95 15.25 0.37
CA VAL A 192 16.10 15.98 -0.59
C VAL A 192 16.32 17.48 -0.48
N THR A 193 17.09 18.02 -1.42
CA THR A 193 17.27 19.46 -1.66
C THR A 193 16.05 20.05 -2.37
N PRO A 194 15.65 21.33 -2.17
CA PRO A 194 14.53 21.95 -2.89
C PRO A 194 14.58 21.82 -4.42
N VAL A 195 15.79 21.87 -5.01
CA VAL A 195 16.00 21.61 -6.44
C VAL A 195 15.62 20.16 -6.81
N MET A 196 16.02 19.18 -6.01
CA MET A 196 15.62 17.78 -6.19
C MET A 196 14.10 17.59 -6.07
N THR A 197 13.43 18.32 -5.17
CA THR A 197 11.96 18.33 -5.09
C THR A 197 11.33 18.81 -6.40
N CYS A 198 11.81 19.93 -6.96
CA CYS A 198 11.29 20.45 -8.22
C CYS A 198 11.55 19.49 -9.39
N VAL A 199 12.75 18.93 -9.50
CA VAL A 199 13.11 17.93 -10.51
C VAL A 199 12.25 16.68 -10.38
N PHE A 200 12.07 16.16 -9.16
CA PHE A 200 11.23 15.00 -8.87
C PHE A 200 9.78 15.22 -9.32
N VAL A 201 9.19 16.37 -8.99
CA VAL A 201 7.81 16.70 -9.38
C VAL A 201 7.68 16.83 -10.91
N VAL A 202 8.63 17.51 -11.57
CA VAL A 202 8.64 17.60 -13.04
C VAL A 202 8.77 16.22 -13.69
N MET A 203 9.62 15.34 -13.14
CA MET A 203 9.74 13.95 -13.60
C MET A 203 8.46 13.15 -13.39
N CYS A 204 7.77 13.29 -12.25
CA CYS A 204 6.48 12.66 -12.00
C CYS A 204 5.39 13.15 -12.96
N CYS A 205 5.27 14.46 -13.17
CA CYS A 205 4.36 15.06 -14.16
C CYS A 205 4.64 14.53 -15.57
N SER A 206 5.91 14.54 -15.98
CA SER A 206 6.35 14.04 -17.29
C SER A 206 6.01 12.56 -17.47
N MET A 207 6.36 11.72 -16.50
CA MET A 207 6.06 10.28 -16.52
C MET A 207 4.56 10.00 -16.58
N LEU A 208 3.72 10.73 -15.83
CA LEU A 208 2.27 10.52 -15.84
C LEU A 208 1.66 10.92 -17.19
N VAL A 209 2.07 12.06 -17.77
CA VAL A 209 1.61 12.49 -19.10
C VAL A 209 2.10 11.55 -20.20
N LEU A 210 3.36 11.08 -20.14
CA LEU A 210 3.88 10.07 -21.06
C LEU A 210 3.10 8.74 -20.95
N LEU A 211 2.79 8.30 -19.72
CA LEU A 211 2.01 7.10 -19.44
C LEU A 211 0.56 7.19 -19.94
N TYR A 212 -0.03 8.39 -19.99
CA TYR A 212 -1.33 8.63 -20.63
C TYR A 212 -1.28 8.39 -22.14
N TYR A 213 -0.24 8.87 -22.84
CA TYR A 213 -0.12 8.71 -24.30
C TYR A 213 0.46 7.34 -24.74
N PHE A 214 1.35 6.73 -23.94
CA PHE A 214 2.11 5.52 -24.30
C PHE A 214 1.90 4.36 -23.31
N TYR A 215 0.66 4.20 -22.82
CA TYR A 215 0.32 3.28 -21.73
C TYR A 215 0.83 1.84 -21.95
N ASP A 216 0.51 1.23 -23.10
CA ASP A 216 0.81 -0.17 -23.40
C ASP A 216 2.31 -0.53 -23.33
N HIS A 217 3.21 0.45 -23.48
CA HIS A 217 4.67 0.23 -23.40
C HIS A 217 5.21 0.59 -22.01
N LEU A 218 4.81 1.75 -21.46
CA LEU A 218 5.34 2.25 -20.19
C LEU A 218 4.84 1.46 -18.98
N VAL A 219 3.68 0.79 -19.06
CA VAL A 219 3.19 -0.08 -17.99
C VAL A 219 4.17 -1.22 -17.69
N TYR A 220 4.77 -1.84 -18.71
CA TYR A 220 5.78 -2.90 -18.52
C TYR A 220 7.09 -2.38 -17.93
N VAL A 221 7.51 -1.16 -18.30
CA VAL A 221 8.68 -0.49 -17.70
C VAL A 221 8.44 -0.25 -16.21
N ILE A 222 7.26 0.24 -15.83
CA ILE A 222 6.86 0.46 -14.44
C ILE A 222 6.78 -0.85 -13.65
N ILE A 223 6.24 -1.93 -14.23
CA ILE A 223 6.24 -3.27 -13.62
C ILE A 223 7.68 -3.74 -13.36
N GLY A 224 8.58 -3.57 -14.32
CA GLY A 224 10.00 -3.91 -14.17
C GLY A 224 10.69 -3.13 -13.03
N ILE A 225 10.48 -1.81 -12.98
CA ILE A 225 11.00 -0.95 -11.90
C ILE A 225 10.44 -1.39 -10.54
N PHE A 226 9.13 -1.67 -10.46
CA PHE A 226 8.50 -2.13 -9.24
C PHE A 226 9.06 -3.48 -8.77
N CYS A 227 9.30 -4.45 -9.66
CA CYS A 227 9.95 -5.72 -9.31
C CYS A 227 11.36 -5.53 -8.74
N LEU A 228 12.18 -4.66 -9.34
CA LEU A 228 13.54 -4.38 -8.87
C LEU A 228 13.52 -3.70 -7.49
N ALA A 229 12.69 -2.68 -7.32
CA ALA A 229 12.61 -1.90 -6.09
C ALA A 229 11.96 -2.69 -4.94
N SER A 230 10.92 -3.48 -5.21
CA SER A 230 10.28 -4.35 -4.21
C SER A 230 11.13 -5.55 -3.82
N SER A 231 11.87 -6.17 -4.75
CA SER A 231 12.87 -7.19 -4.42
C SER A 231 13.95 -6.65 -3.47
N THR A 232 14.46 -5.45 -3.77
CA THR A 232 15.43 -4.75 -2.92
C THR A 232 14.85 -4.42 -1.54
N GLY A 233 13.59 -3.96 -1.50
CA GLY A 233 12.89 -3.67 -0.27
C GLY A 233 12.65 -4.92 0.58
N LEU A 234 12.19 -6.01 -0.02
CA LEU A 234 11.96 -7.30 0.62
C LEU A 234 13.27 -7.88 1.18
N TYR A 235 14.37 -7.79 0.43
CA TYR A 235 15.70 -8.16 0.90
C TYR A 235 16.13 -7.31 2.13
N SER A 236 15.93 -5.99 2.05
CA SER A 236 16.18 -5.07 3.18
C SER A 236 15.34 -5.41 4.42
N CYS A 237 14.09 -5.83 4.22
CA CYS A 237 13.18 -6.19 5.31
C CYS A 237 13.51 -7.54 5.95
N LEU A 238 13.86 -8.55 5.15
CA LEU A 238 14.15 -9.91 5.63
C LEU A 238 15.60 -10.12 6.11
N SER A 239 16.55 -9.31 5.64
CA SER A 239 17.97 -9.34 6.05
C SER A 239 18.18 -9.44 7.58
N PRO A 240 17.59 -8.58 8.44
CA PRO A 240 17.77 -8.69 9.90
C PRO A 240 17.16 -9.98 10.50
N LEU A 241 16.15 -10.58 9.87
CA LEU A 241 15.56 -11.84 10.30
C LEU A 241 16.49 -13.02 9.96
N VAL A 242 16.98 -13.07 8.71
CA VAL A 242 17.94 -14.10 8.26
C VAL A 242 19.27 -14.01 9.00
N GLN A 243 19.70 -12.81 9.39
CA GLN A 243 20.91 -12.64 10.21
C GLN A 243 20.81 -13.28 11.59
N ARG A 244 19.61 -13.38 12.18
CA ARG A 244 19.34 -14.04 13.47
C ARG A 244 19.30 -15.57 13.37
N LEU A 245 19.10 -16.14 12.18
CA LEU A 245 19.07 -17.59 12.00
C LEU A 245 20.51 -18.17 12.10
N PRO A 246 20.70 -19.30 12.82
CA PRO A 246 22.02 -19.89 13.03
C PRO A 246 22.59 -20.61 11.80
N PHE A 247 21.74 -20.92 10.81
CA PHE A 247 22.08 -21.69 9.61
C PHE A 247 22.79 -20.84 8.54
N GLY A 248 23.54 -21.50 7.64
CA GLY A 248 24.08 -20.85 6.44
C GLY A 248 25.20 -19.83 6.67
N LYS A 249 25.99 -19.98 7.75
CA LYS A 249 27.15 -19.12 8.06
C LYS A 249 28.33 -19.27 7.09
N CYS A 250 28.32 -20.30 6.24
CA CYS A 250 29.34 -20.52 5.22
C CYS A 250 29.46 -19.28 4.31
N ARG A 251 30.71 -18.94 3.99
CA ARG A 251 31.08 -17.80 3.15
C ARG A 251 31.53 -18.35 1.80
N VAL A 252 30.94 -17.87 0.70
CA VAL A 252 31.41 -18.25 -0.63
C VAL A 252 32.66 -17.43 -0.92
N CYS A 253 33.82 -17.98 -0.64
CA CYS A 253 35.07 -17.53 -1.24
C CYS A 253 35.48 -18.58 -2.27
N ASN A 254 35.50 -18.21 -3.55
CA ASN A 254 36.18 -18.98 -4.58
C ASN A 254 36.92 -18.01 -5.50
N SER A 255 38.20 -18.31 -5.75
CA SER A 255 39.18 -17.35 -6.27
C SER A 255 39.13 -17.24 -7.80
N SER A 256 38.09 -16.58 -8.35
CA SER A 256 38.03 -16.28 -9.80
C SER A 256 37.09 -15.14 -10.22
N LEU A 257 36.24 -14.58 -9.35
CA LEU A 257 35.27 -13.53 -9.73
C LEU A 257 35.82 -12.10 -9.50
N PRO A 258 36.24 -11.36 -10.55
CA PRO A 258 36.93 -10.06 -10.39
C PRO A 258 36.04 -8.91 -9.91
N TYR A 259 34.73 -9.14 -9.70
CA TYR A 259 33.77 -8.08 -9.32
C TYR A 259 33.37 -8.10 -7.83
N PHE A 260 33.67 -9.19 -7.09
CA PHE A 260 33.24 -9.35 -5.69
C PHE A 260 34.42 -9.27 -4.70
N HIS A 261 34.91 -8.06 -4.44
CA HIS A 261 35.99 -7.79 -3.46
C HIS A 261 35.65 -8.14 -1.99
N LYS A 262 34.41 -8.50 -1.66
CA LYS A 262 33.99 -9.00 -0.35
C LYS A 262 33.23 -10.32 -0.53
N CYS A 263 33.73 -11.43 0.02
CA CYS A 263 33.05 -12.73 -0.07
C CYS A 263 31.66 -12.69 0.62
N PRO A 264 30.54 -12.84 -0.11
CA PRO A 264 29.22 -12.85 0.47
C PRO A 264 28.96 -14.12 1.30
N GLN A 265 28.14 -14.00 2.33
CA GLN A 265 27.63 -15.16 3.09
C GLN A 265 26.57 -15.89 2.26
N VAL A 266 26.61 -17.22 2.22
CA VAL A 266 25.65 -18.06 1.46
C VAL A 266 24.20 -17.68 1.77
N ARG A 267 23.87 -17.47 3.05
CA ARG A 267 22.51 -17.06 3.49
C ARG A 267 22.01 -15.75 2.88
N MET A 268 22.90 -14.80 2.57
CA MET A 268 22.51 -13.52 1.97
C MET A 268 22.27 -13.66 0.46
N LEU A 269 23.04 -14.51 -0.21
CA LEU A 269 22.82 -14.86 -1.62
C LEU A 269 21.51 -15.64 -1.80
N LEU A 270 21.24 -16.62 -0.93
CA LEU A 270 19.97 -17.35 -0.90
C LEU A 270 18.78 -16.42 -0.64
N LEU A 271 18.92 -15.46 0.28
CA LEU A 271 17.88 -14.46 0.51
C LEU A 271 17.65 -13.56 -0.71
N ALA A 272 18.71 -13.09 -1.38
CA ALA A 272 18.58 -12.29 -2.58
C ALA A 272 17.86 -13.07 -3.71
N LEU A 273 18.24 -14.33 -3.92
CA LEU A 273 17.57 -15.23 -4.87
C LEU A 273 16.09 -15.43 -4.52
N PHE A 274 15.76 -15.64 -3.25
CA PHE A 274 14.38 -15.74 -2.78
C PHE A 274 13.58 -14.46 -3.07
N CYS A 275 14.09 -13.27 -2.72
CA CYS A 275 13.40 -12.01 -2.98
C CYS A 275 13.16 -11.74 -4.48
N VAL A 276 14.14 -12.09 -5.34
CA VAL A 276 13.97 -12.02 -6.80
C VAL A 276 12.91 -13.04 -7.26
N SER A 277 12.96 -14.29 -6.80
CA SER A 277 11.98 -15.31 -7.20
C SER A 277 10.55 -14.94 -6.81
N VAL A 278 10.33 -14.37 -5.62
CA VAL A 278 9.02 -13.87 -5.16
C VAL A 278 8.51 -12.75 -6.08
N SER A 279 9.40 -11.82 -6.46
CA SER A 279 9.06 -10.71 -7.36
C SER A 279 8.76 -11.18 -8.79
N VAL A 280 9.45 -12.20 -9.27
CA VAL A 280 9.21 -12.83 -10.58
C VAL A 280 7.91 -13.64 -10.59
N VAL A 281 7.63 -14.41 -9.53
CA VAL A 281 6.36 -15.13 -9.37
C VAL A 281 5.19 -14.15 -9.40
N TRP A 282 5.27 -13.05 -8.65
CA TRP A 282 4.27 -11.99 -8.75
C TRP A 282 4.16 -11.43 -10.17
N ALA A 283 5.28 -11.11 -10.83
CA ALA A 283 5.27 -10.54 -12.17
C ALA A 283 4.63 -11.47 -13.22
N VAL A 284 4.81 -12.79 -13.12
CA VAL A 284 4.20 -13.77 -14.04
C VAL A 284 2.71 -13.93 -13.76
N PHE A 285 2.31 -14.06 -12.50
CA PHE A 285 0.91 -14.32 -12.10
C PHE A 285 0.11 -13.05 -11.77
N ARG A 286 0.61 -11.85 -12.09
CA ARG A 286 0.02 -10.54 -11.73
C ARG A 286 -1.45 -10.34 -12.13
N ASN A 287 -1.93 -11.08 -13.13
CA ASN A 287 -3.29 -11.01 -13.66
C ASN A 287 -4.26 -11.97 -12.95
N GLU A 288 -3.78 -12.80 -12.01
CA GLU A 288 -4.61 -13.70 -11.18
C GLU A 288 -5.18 -12.97 -9.96
N ASP A 289 -6.29 -12.26 -10.17
CA ASP A 289 -6.97 -11.42 -9.17
C ASP A 289 -7.38 -12.18 -7.87
N GLN A 290 -7.37 -13.52 -7.84
CA GLN A 290 -7.69 -14.30 -6.63
C GLN A 290 -6.64 -14.21 -5.51
N TRP A 291 -5.34 -14.23 -5.85
CA TRP A 291 -4.25 -14.34 -4.87
C TRP A 291 -3.06 -13.43 -5.15
N ALA A 292 -2.86 -12.96 -6.38
CA ALA A 292 -1.72 -12.12 -6.73
C ALA A 292 -1.73 -10.76 -6.01
N TRP A 293 -2.90 -10.29 -5.56
CA TRP A 293 -3.06 -9.08 -4.75
C TRP A 293 -2.32 -9.17 -3.40
N VAL A 294 -2.34 -10.33 -2.73
CA VAL A 294 -1.62 -10.54 -1.44
C VAL A 294 -0.13 -10.32 -1.64
N LEU A 295 0.39 -10.85 -2.75
CA LEU A 295 1.80 -10.76 -3.09
C LEU A 295 2.18 -9.35 -3.56
N GLN A 296 1.29 -8.64 -4.26
CA GLN A 296 1.45 -7.23 -4.59
C GLN A 296 1.53 -6.37 -3.33
N ASP A 297 0.60 -6.55 -2.39
CA ASP A 297 0.53 -5.75 -1.16
C ASP A 297 1.74 -6.03 -0.26
N ALA A 298 2.18 -7.30 -0.14
CA ALA A 298 3.41 -7.65 0.59
C ALA A 298 4.67 -7.01 -0.03
N LEU A 299 4.81 -7.08 -1.36
CA LEU A 299 5.90 -6.43 -2.10
C LEU A 299 5.84 -4.90 -2.01
N GLY A 300 4.62 -4.34 -2.06
CA GLY A 300 4.33 -2.91 -1.93
C GLY A 300 4.65 -2.36 -0.56
N ILE A 301 4.27 -3.06 0.51
CA ILE A 301 4.63 -2.71 1.90
C ILE A 301 6.16 -2.78 2.07
N ALA A 302 6.82 -3.83 1.58
CA ALA A 302 8.29 -3.94 1.66
C ALA A 302 9.01 -2.82 0.88
N PHE A 303 8.50 -2.46 -0.30
CA PHE A 303 8.94 -1.31 -1.09
C PHE A 303 8.74 0.01 -0.35
N CYS A 304 7.57 0.23 0.27
CA CYS A 304 7.28 1.43 1.05
C CYS A 304 8.18 1.56 2.28
N LEU A 305 8.35 0.49 3.07
CA LEU A 305 9.25 0.46 4.22
C LEU A 305 10.70 0.74 3.83
N TYR A 306 11.13 0.24 2.66
CA TYR A 306 12.47 0.50 2.12
C TYR A 306 12.67 1.97 1.74
N MET A 307 11.73 2.58 1.01
CA MET A 307 11.85 3.99 0.63
C MET A 307 11.78 4.94 1.83
N LEU A 308 10.90 4.68 2.81
CA LEU A 308 10.86 5.46 4.06
C LEU A 308 12.18 5.36 4.85
N LYS A 309 12.90 4.24 4.71
CA LYS A 309 14.22 3.99 5.31
C LYS A 309 15.37 4.65 4.52
N THR A 310 15.30 4.76 3.20
CA THR A 310 16.39 5.30 2.35
C THR A 310 16.27 6.80 2.08
N ILE A 311 15.07 7.32 1.87
CA ILE A 311 14.87 8.74 1.60
C ILE A 311 14.98 9.51 2.92
N ARG A 312 15.81 10.55 2.93
CA ARG A 312 16.00 11.42 4.10
C ARG A 312 15.56 12.82 3.74
N LEU A 313 14.64 13.35 4.55
CA LEU A 313 14.32 14.77 4.56
C LEU A 313 15.15 15.40 5.69
N PRO A 314 16.11 16.29 5.40
CA PRO A 314 17.00 16.82 6.42
C PRO A 314 16.34 17.92 7.28
N THR A 315 15.26 18.55 6.79
CA THR A 315 14.61 19.71 7.45
C THR A 315 13.09 19.68 7.27
N PHE A 316 12.35 20.26 8.20
CA PHE A 316 10.90 20.46 8.04
C PHE A 316 10.57 21.44 6.90
N LYS A 317 11.47 22.39 6.58
CA LYS A 317 11.37 23.21 5.36
C LYS A 317 11.36 22.36 4.08
N ALA A 318 12.19 21.32 3.99
CA ALA A 318 12.16 20.39 2.85
C ALA A 318 10.87 19.56 2.84
N CYS A 319 10.40 19.12 4.01
CA CYS A 319 9.13 18.39 4.15
C CYS A 319 7.93 19.23 3.68
N THR A 320 7.79 20.45 4.19
CA THR A 320 6.69 21.38 3.84
C THR A 320 6.71 21.72 2.36
N LEU A 321 7.88 22.02 1.78
CA LEU A 321 8.02 22.29 0.33
C LEU A 321 7.56 21.09 -0.51
N LEU A 322 8.05 19.87 -0.21
CA LEU A 322 7.68 18.65 -0.93
C LEU A 322 6.18 18.37 -0.83
N LEU A 323 5.62 18.42 0.38
CA LEU A 323 4.22 18.13 0.65
C LEU A 323 3.28 19.17 0.00
N MET A 324 3.61 20.46 0.06
CA MET A 324 2.81 21.52 -0.55
C MET A 324 2.81 21.47 -2.08
N VAL A 325 3.94 21.14 -2.71
CA VAL A 325 3.98 20.96 -4.18
C VAL A 325 3.19 19.72 -4.60
N LEU A 326 3.29 18.61 -3.86
CA LEU A 326 2.54 17.39 -4.16
C LEU A 326 1.03 17.53 -3.87
N PHE A 327 0.63 18.35 -2.90
CA PHE A 327 -0.76 18.75 -2.68
C PHE A 327 -1.35 19.49 -3.90
N ILE A 328 -0.62 20.46 -4.47
CA ILE A 328 -1.05 21.18 -5.67
C ILE A 328 -1.11 20.25 -6.89
N TYR A 329 -0.13 19.35 -7.03
CA TYR A 329 -0.09 18.33 -8.07
C TYR A 329 -1.33 17.43 -8.06
N ASP A 330 -1.73 16.93 -6.88
CA ASP A 330 -2.87 16.02 -6.73
C ASP A 330 -4.20 16.72 -7.09
N ILE A 331 -4.40 17.95 -6.60
CA ILE A 331 -5.53 18.82 -6.99
C ILE A 331 -5.57 19.06 -8.50
N PHE A 332 -4.43 19.37 -9.13
CA PHE A 332 -4.36 19.60 -10.57
C PHE A 332 -4.72 18.34 -11.36
N PHE A 333 -4.10 17.20 -11.05
CA PHE A 333 -4.31 15.97 -11.79
C PHE A 333 -5.69 15.34 -11.56
N VAL A 334 -6.32 15.53 -10.39
CA VAL A 334 -7.66 14.99 -10.11
C VAL A 334 -8.79 15.94 -10.54
N PHE A 335 -8.71 17.24 -10.26
CA PHE A 335 -9.82 18.18 -10.52
C PHE A 335 -9.65 19.06 -11.77
N ILE A 336 -8.44 19.40 -12.19
CA ILE A 336 -8.23 20.31 -13.34
C ILE A 336 -8.15 19.53 -14.66
N THR A 337 -7.50 18.36 -14.69
CA THR A 337 -7.38 17.59 -15.94
C THR A 337 -8.70 17.08 -16.56
N PRO A 338 -9.80 16.81 -15.84
CA PRO A 338 -11.11 16.54 -16.45
C PRO A 338 -11.59 17.61 -17.44
N PHE A 339 -11.24 18.88 -17.20
CA PHE A 339 -11.60 19.99 -18.09
C PHE A 339 -10.72 20.09 -19.34
N LEU A 340 -9.55 19.44 -19.33
CA LEU A 340 -8.60 19.40 -20.44
C LEU A 340 -8.73 18.12 -21.29
N THR A 341 -9.27 17.05 -20.71
CA THR A 341 -9.35 15.73 -21.33
C THR A 341 -10.68 15.54 -22.06
N LYS A 342 -10.64 15.09 -23.32
CA LYS A 342 -11.84 14.89 -24.16
C LYS A 342 -12.84 13.85 -23.58
N SER A 343 -12.38 12.97 -22.69
CA SER A 343 -13.21 11.96 -22.01
C SER A 343 -14.01 12.52 -20.82
N GLY A 344 -13.71 13.73 -20.34
CA GLY A 344 -14.28 14.28 -19.10
C GLY A 344 -13.81 13.59 -17.82
N ASN A 345 -12.89 12.62 -17.93
CA ASN A 345 -12.26 11.93 -16.79
C ASN A 345 -10.89 12.57 -16.46
N SER A 346 -10.44 12.41 -15.22
CA SER A 346 -9.10 12.83 -14.82
C SER A 346 -8.05 11.86 -15.33
N ILE A 347 -6.92 12.40 -15.79
CA ILE A 347 -5.79 11.62 -16.31
C ILE A 347 -5.28 10.63 -15.24
N MET A 348 -5.24 11.06 -13.96
CA MET A 348 -4.83 10.19 -12.86
C MET A 348 -5.73 8.95 -12.72
N VAL A 349 -7.05 9.09 -12.86
CA VAL A 349 -7.98 7.96 -12.76
C VAL A 349 -7.86 7.05 -13.99
N GLU A 350 -7.83 7.62 -15.19
CA GLU A 350 -7.72 6.87 -16.45
C GLU A 350 -6.42 6.05 -16.53
N VAL A 351 -5.31 6.62 -16.04
CA VAL A 351 -4.01 5.95 -15.91
C VAL A 351 -4.01 4.89 -14.80
N ALA A 352 -4.58 5.20 -13.61
CA ALA A 352 -4.62 4.27 -12.48
C ALA A 352 -5.46 3.01 -12.76
N THR A 353 -6.58 3.15 -13.48
CA THR A 353 -7.45 2.01 -13.84
C THR A 353 -7.02 1.28 -15.10
N GLY A 354 -6.15 1.88 -15.91
CA GLY A 354 -5.86 1.46 -17.28
C GLY A 354 -6.89 2.06 -18.26
N PRO A 355 -6.44 2.69 -19.37
CA PRO A 355 -7.36 3.23 -20.38
C PRO A 355 -8.26 2.13 -20.95
N ALA A 356 -9.56 2.41 -21.12
CA ALA A 356 -10.53 1.42 -21.62
C ALA A 356 -10.20 0.86 -23.02
N ASN A 357 -9.42 1.61 -23.80
CA ASN A 357 -8.95 1.26 -25.15
C ASN A 357 -7.58 0.56 -25.17
N SER A 358 -6.96 0.33 -24.00
CA SER A 358 -5.66 -0.35 -23.87
C SER A 358 -5.74 -1.80 -24.36
N ALA A 359 -4.85 -2.18 -25.27
CA ALA A 359 -4.79 -3.53 -25.80
C ALA A 359 -4.30 -4.54 -24.76
N THR A 360 -3.50 -4.07 -23.79
CA THR A 360 -2.82 -4.91 -22.79
C THR A 360 -3.70 -5.24 -21.58
N ARG A 361 -4.70 -4.40 -21.23
CA ARG A 361 -5.54 -4.53 -20.02
C ARG A 361 -4.78 -4.63 -18.69
N GLU A 362 -3.51 -4.25 -18.68
CA GLU A 362 -2.66 -4.26 -17.49
C GLU A 362 -3.07 -3.15 -16.50
N LYS A 363 -2.88 -3.39 -15.21
CA LYS A 363 -3.17 -2.44 -14.12
C LYS A 363 -1.87 -2.05 -13.43
N LEU A 364 -1.69 -0.78 -13.08
CA LEU A 364 -0.48 -0.32 -12.40
C LEU A 364 -0.29 -0.99 -11.03
N PRO A 365 0.95 -1.39 -10.66
CA PRO A 365 1.23 -2.05 -9.38
C PRO A 365 1.49 -1.09 -8.22
N MET A 366 1.50 0.23 -8.45
CA MET A 366 1.85 1.25 -7.44
C MET A 366 0.73 1.58 -6.42
N VAL A 367 -0.09 0.57 -6.09
CA VAL A 367 -1.28 0.69 -5.24
C VAL A 367 -1.39 -0.52 -4.31
N LEU A 368 -1.91 -0.34 -3.09
CA LEU A 368 -2.47 -1.44 -2.29
C LEU A 368 -3.80 -1.89 -2.89
N LYS A 369 -4.08 -3.19 -2.89
CA LYS A 369 -5.28 -3.82 -3.50
C LYS A 369 -5.98 -4.75 -2.51
N VAL A 370 -6.93 -4.22 -1.74
CA VAL A 370 -7.74 -5.05 -0.83
C VAL A 370 -9.07 -5.45 -1.48
N PRO A 371 -9.34 -6.75 -1.70
CA PRO A 371 -10.62 -7.19 -2.27
C PRO A 371 -11.79 -6.80 -1.35
N ARG A 372 -12.92 -6.43 -1.94
CA ARG A 372 -14.20 -6.21 -1.25
C ARG A 372 -14.68 -7.57 -0.74
N LEU A 373 -14.43 -7.84 0.54
CA LEU A 373 -14.75 -9.13 1.18
C LEU A 373 -16.26 -9.37 1.35
N ASN A 374 -17.06 -8.31 1.37
CA ASN A 374 -18.52 -8.38 1.32
C ASN A 374 -18.98 -8.59 -0.13
N ALA A 375 -20.07 -9.36 -0.32
CA ALA A 375 -20.76 -9.50 -1.59
C ALA A 375 -21.51 -8.20 -1.97
N SER A 376 -20.75 -7.16 -2.32
CA SER A 376 -21.26 -5.84 -2.63
C SER A 376 -21.45 -5.61 -4.14
N PRO A 377 -22.48 -4.83 -4.53
CA PRO A 377 -22.42 -3.81 -5.57
C PRO A 377 -21.34 -3.98 -6.65
N LEU A 378 -20.20 -3.41 -6.31
CA LEU A 378 -19.03 -3.19 -7.14
C LEU A 378 -18.11 -4.42 -7.25
N ALA A 379 -18.18 -5.37 -6.30
CA ALA A 379 -17.33 -6.56 -6.32
C ALA A 379 -17.60 -7.44 -7.55
N LEU A 380 -18.86 -7.48 -7.98
CA LEU A 380 -19.29 -8.13 -9.22
C LEU A 380 -19.05 -7.27 -10.47
N CYS A 381 -18.89 -5.95 -10.33
CA CYS A 381 -18.86 -4.98 -11.44
C CYS A 381 -17.45 -4.45 -11.79
N ASP A 382 -16.46 -5.34 -11.92
CA ASP A 382 -15.07 -5.03 -12.29
C ASP A 382 -14.37 -3.95 -11.41
N ARG A 383 -14.92 -3.64 -10.23
CA ARG A 383 -14.22 -2.91 -9.15
C ARG A 383 -14.10 -3.75 -7.86
N PRO A 384 -13.52 -4.96 -7.93
CA PRO A 384 -13.38 -5.83 -6.76
C PRO A 384 -12.41 -5.31 -5.70
N PHE A 385 -11.55 -4.34 -5.99
CA PHE A 385 -10.53 -3.86 -5.05
C PHE A 385 -10.81 -2.43 -4.56
N SER A 386 -10.57 -2.19 -3.27
CA SER A 386 -10.22 -0.85 -2.80
C SER A 386 -8.75 -0.59 -3.15
N LEU A 387 -8.47 0.62 -3.63
CA LEU A 387 -7.15 1.05 -4.07
C LEU A 387 -6.68 2.22 -3.21
N LEU A 388 -5.44 2.18 -2.75
CA LEU A 388 -4.74 3.31 -2.12
C LEU A 388 -3.35 3.44 -2.74
N GLY A 389 -2.95 4.65 -3.15
CA GLY A 389 -1.66 4.86 -3.81
C GLY A 389 -0.50 4.69 -2.84
N PHE A 390 0.61 4.10 -3.30
CA PHE A 390 1.84 4.12 -2.50
C PHE A 390 2.34 5.56 -2.26
N GLY A 391 2.05 6.49 -3.17
CA GLY A 391 2.31 7.92 -2.96
C GLY A 391 1.66 8.47 -1.69
N ASP A 392 0.41 8.09 -1.43
CA ASP A 392 -0.38 8.55 -0.27
C ASP A 392 0.15 8.00 1.06
N ILE A 393 0.86 6.89 1.02
CA ILE A 393 1.55 6.27 2.17
C ILE A 393 2.94 6.91 2.35
N LEU A 394 3.68 7.04 1.26
CA LEU A 394 5.07 7.48 1.26
C LEU A 394 5.22 8.96 1.58
N VAL A 395 4.46 9.81 0.89
CA VAL A 395 4.66 11.26 0.92
C VAL A 395 4.42 11.82 2.32
N PRO A 396 3.31 11.52 3.02
CA PRO A 396 3.15 11.84 4.44
C PRO A 396 4.07 11.01 5.35
N GLY A 397 4.37 9.75 4.98
CA GLY A 397 5.26 8.88 5.74
C GLY A 397 6.69 9.40 5.90
N LEU A 398 7.20 10.14 4.91
CA LEU A 398 8.51 10.81 4.99
C LEU A 398 8.53 11.90 6.09
N LEU A 399 7.41 12.60 6.29
CA LEU A 399 7.26 13.54 7.40
C LEU A 399 7.17 12.81 8.75
N VAL A 400 6.43 11.69 8.83
CA VAL A 400 6.40 10.86 10.04
C VAL A 400 7.80 10.35 10.40
N ALA A 401 8.60 9.94 9.41
CA ALA A 401 10.00 9.57 9.58
C ALA A 401 10.88 10.74 10.05
N TYR A 402 10.67 11.95 9.53
CA TYR A 402 11.33 13.17 10.01
C TYR A 402 10.96 13.49 11.47
N CYS A 403 9.68 13.44 11.83
CA CYS A 403 9.20 13.67 13.19
C CYS A 403 9.84 12.71 14.21
N HIS A 404 9.98 11.42 13.86
CA HIS A 404 10.68 10.46 14.72
C HIS A 404 12.17 10.77 14.87
N ARG A 405 12.85 11.15 13.78
CA ARG A 405 14.26 11.60 13.81
C ARG A 405 14.43 12.83 14.72
N PHE A 406 13.51 13.79 14.65
CA PHE A 406 13.53 14.99 15.49
C PHE A 406 13.27 14.68 16.97
N ASP A 407 12.29 13.84 17.30
CA ASP A 407 12.07 13.37 18.69
C ASP A 407 13.35 12.78 19.30
N ILE A 408 14.07 11.97 18.54
CA ILE A 408 15.35 11.36 18.95
C ILE A 408 16.42 12.43 19.20
N GLN A 409 16.53 13.43 18.34
CA GLN A 409 17.51 14.52 18.48
C GLN A 409 17.23 15.40 19.71
N VAL A 410 15.96 15.72 19.97
CA VAL A 410 15.51 16.52 21.12
C VAL A 410 15.35 15.68 22.41
N GLN A 411 15.67 14.38 22.37
CA GLN A 411 15.47 13.43 23.48
C GLN A 411 14.02 13.39 24.01
N SER A 412 13.04 13.67 23.14
CA SER A 412 11.63 13.65 23.50
C SER A 412 11.03 12.25 23.46
N SER A 413 9.94 12.04 24.21
CA SER A 413 9.24 10.75 24.34
C SER A 413 8.42 10.35 23.10
N ARG A 414 8.98 10.50 21.89
CA ARG A 414 8.38 10.19 20.58
C ARG A 414 7.06 10.93 20.29
N VAL A 415 6.93 12.16 20.81
CA VAL A 415 5.67 12.89 20.79
C VAL A 415 5.35 13.42 19.39
N TYR A 416 6.35 13.91 18.65
CA TYR A 416 6.15 14.34 17.26
C TYR A 416 5.79 13.16 16.35
N PHE A 417 6.46 12.01 16.51
CA PHE A 417 6.18 10.78 15.79
C PHE A 417 4.76 10.27 16.03
N VAL A 418 4.35 10.14 17.29
CA VAL A 418 3.00 9.64 17.64
C VAL A 418 1.94 10.62 17.16
N ALA A 419 2.09 11.93 17.40
CA ALA A 419 1.13 12.94 16.96
C ALA A 419 1.00 12.97 15.42
N CYS A 420 2.11 12.93 14.67
CA CYS A 420 2.08 12.92 13.21
C CYS A 420 1.50 11.61 12.65
N THR A 421 1.73 10.47 13.31
CA THR A 421 1.14 9.18 12.92
C THR A 421 -0.37 9.15 13.14
N ILE A 422 -0.85 9.72 14.26
CA ILE A 422 -2.29 9.89 14.53
C ILE A 422 -2.91 10.86 13.51
N ALA A 423 -2.24 11.98 13.21
CA ALA A 423 -2.70 12.93 12.20
C ALA A 423 -2.81 12.32 10.79
N TYR A 424 -1.87 11.44 10.42
CA TYR A 424 -1.94 10.64 9.20
C TYR A 424 -3.18 9.74 9.20
N GLY A 425 -3.43 9.01 10.28
CA GLY A 425 -4.64 8.18 10.43
C GLY A 425 -5.94 8.98 10.34
N ILE A 426 -6.01 10.15 10.99
CA ILE A 426 -7.18 11.04 10.90
C ILE A 426 -7.38 11.53 9.46
N GLY A 427 -6.32 11.99 8.78
CA GLY A 427 -6.40 12.40 7.38
C GLY A 427 -6.83 11.27 6.44
N LEU A 428 -6.40 10.03 6.71
CA LEU A 428 -6.79 8.84 5.96
C LEU A 428 -8.27 8.46 6.18
N LEU A 429 -8.78 8.66 7.39
CA LEU A 429 -10.20 8.46 7.69
C LEU A 429 -11.07 9.53 6.99
N VAL A 430 -10.62 10.79 6.98
CA VAL A 430 -11.31 11.89 6.29
C VAL A 430 -11.34 11.66 4.78
N THR A 431 -10.27 11.15 4.17
CA THR A 431 -10.27 10.77 2.73
C THR A 431 -11.30 9.69 2.43
N PHE A 432 -11.39 8.62 3.22
CA PHE A 432 -12.39 7.58 2.99
C PHE A 432 -13.82 8.09 3.17
N MET A 433 -14.06 8.97 4.16
CA MET A 433 -15.37 9.60 4.34
C MET A 433 -15.72 10.55 3.19
N ALA A 434 -14.76 11.34 2.69
CA ALA A 434 -14.96 12.20 1.52
C ALA A 434 -15.24 11.38 0.25
N LEU A 435 -14.53 10.26 0.04
CA LEU A 435 -14.76 9.34 -1.07
C LEU A 435 -16.18 8.74 -1.03
N ALA A 436 -16.63 8.28 0.15
CA ALA A 436 -17.95 7.69 0.34
C ALA A 436 -19.09 8.71 0.12
N LEU A 437 -18.91 9.95 0.58
CA LEU A 437 -19.90 11.03 0.44
C LEU A 437 -19.97 11.62 -0.98
N MET A 438 -18.82 11.80 -1.64
CA MET A 438 -18.76 12.51 -2.93
C MET A 438 -18.88 11.59 -4.16
N GLN A 439 -18.76 10.26 -3.99
CA GLN A 439 -18.97 9.26 -5.05
C GLN A 439 -18.15 9.52 -6.33
N ARG A 440 -17.00 10.18 -6.16
CA ARG A 440 -16.00 10.50 -7.18
C ARG A 440 -14.61 10.40 -6.57
N GLY A 441 -13.62 10.03 -7.37
CA GLY A 441 -12.22 9.99 -6.95
C GLY A 441 -11.79 11.34 -6.37
N GLN A 442 -11.36 11.33 -5.11
CA GLN A 442 -10.84 12.50 -4.41
C GLN A 442 -9.31 12.47 -4.41
N PRO A 443 -8.63 13.61 -4.53
CA PRO A 443 -7.20 13.71 -4.28
C PRO A 443 -6.93 13.36 -2.81
N ALA A 444 -6.11 12.35 -2.54
CA ALA A 444 -5.90 11.87 -1.18
C ALA A 444 -4.98 12.80 -0.37
N LEU A 445 -4.00 13.42 -1.03
CA LEU A 445 -3.07 14.36 -0.40
C LEU A 445 -3.79 15.65 0.04
N LEU A 446 -4.94 16.00 -0.54
CA LEU A 446 -5.78 17.12 -0.14
C LEU A 446 -6.13 17.12 1.36
N TYR A 447 -6.27 15.94 1.97
CA TYR A 447 -6.60 15.81 3.40
C TYR A 447 -5.38 15.35 4.23
N LEU A 448 -4.56 14.45 3.70
CA LEU A 448 -3.38 13.92 4.39
C LEU A 448 -2.32 14.99 4.67
N VAL A 449 -2.05 15.87 3.70
CA VAL A 449 -1.05 16.94 3.82
C VAL A 449 -1.41 17.96 4.91
N PRO A 450 -2.59 18.62 4.89
CA PRO A 450 -2.92 19.58 5.94
C PRO A 450 -3.01 18.93 7.32
N CYS A 451 -3.59 17.73 7.47
CA CYS A 451 -3.63 17.05 8.77
C CYS A 451 -2.21 16.84 9.33
N THR A 452 -1.30 16.26 8.56
CA THR A 452 0.05 15.93 9.06
C THR A 452 0.94 17.16 9.24
N LEU A 453 0.89 18.14 8.33
CA LEU A 453 1.67 19.39 8.45
C LEU A 453 1.17 20.29 9.57
N ILE A 454 -0.15 20.52 9.68
CA ILE A 454 -0.71 21.42 10.69
C ILE A 454 -0.48 20.84 12.09
N THR A 455 -0.73 19.55 12.31
CA THR A 455 -0.46 18.93 13.63
C THR A 455 1.03 19.01 14.00
N SER A 456 1.94 18.73 13.07
CA SER A 456 3.39 18.79 13.35
C SER A 456 3.87 20.22 13.62
N GLY A 457 3.42 21.19 12.82
CA GLY A 457 3.75 22.60 13.00
C GLY A 457 3.14 23.22 14.26
N ALA A 458 1.88 22.88 14.58
CA ALA A 458 1.21 23.33 15.80
C ALA A 458 1.86 22.77 17.07
N LEU A 459 2.32 21.51 17.04
CA LEU A 459 3.06 20.92 18.16
C LEU A 459 4.42 21.61 18.36
N ALA A 460 5.13 21.92 17.28
CA ALA A 460 6.41 22.65 17.33
C ALA A 460 6.23 24.11 17.80
N LEU A 461 5.13 24.76 17.42
CA LEU A 461 4.71 26.07 17.94
C LEU A 461 4.42 26.01 19.44
N TRP A 462 3.60 25.05 19.89
CA TRP A 462 3.20 24.93 21.29
C TRP A 462 4.40 24.66 22.22
N ARG A 463 5.40 23.91 21.74
CA ARG A 463 6.64 23.66 22.48
C ARG A 463 7.67 24.79 22.40
N GLY A 464 7.47 25.81 21.56
CA GLY A 464 8.47 26.85 21.29
C GLY A 464 9.69 26.36 20.48
N GLU A 465 9.67 25.12 19.99
CA GLU A 465 10.78 24.47 19.29
C GLU A 465 10.78 24.75 17.78
N LEU A 466 9.81 25.54 17.27
CA LEU A 466 9.60 25.76 15.84
C LEU A 466 10.86 26.17 15.07
N GLY A 467 11.72 27.03 15.63
CA GLY A 467 12.95 27.46 14.95
C GLY A 467 13.93 26.31 14.67
N MET A 468 14.07 25.40 15.64
CA MET A 468 14.89 24.19 15.51
C MET A 468 14.21 23.17 14.60
N PHE A 469 12.89 22.98 14.76
CA PHE A 469 12.10 22.07 13.93
C PHE A 469 12.10 22.47 12.46
N TRP A 470 12.02 23.78 12.16
CA TRP A 470 11.96 24.34 10.81
C TRP A 470 13.27 24.18 10.03
N THR A 471 14.39 24.53 10.67
CA THR A 471 15.72 24.55 10.04
C THR A 471 16.47 23.24 10.14
N GLY A 472 16.14 22.36 11.10
CA GLY A 472 16.94 21.17 11.44
C GLY A 472 18.31 21.50 12.05
N SER A 473 18.66 22.78 12.23
CA SER A 473 19.96 23.23 12.69
C SER A 473 19.84 23.90 14.06
N GLY A 474 20.08 23.14 15.13
CA GLY A 474 20.02 23.63 16.52
C GLY A 474 20.98 22.97 17.52
N PHE A 475 21.67 21.89 17.16
CA PHE A 475 22.39 21.04 18.14
C PHE A 475 23.86 20.75 17.77
N ALA A 476 24.51 21.65 17.04
CA ALA A 476 25.97 21.66 16.81
C ALA A 476 26.71 22.64 17.75
N LYS A 477 26.02 23.12 18.78
CA LYS A 477 26.46 24.01 19.86
C LYS A 477 25.61 23.69 21.09
N ASP A 478 26.12 23.55 22.31
CA ASP A 478 27.50 23.43 22.77
C ASP A 478 27.49 22.35 23.88
N LEU A 479 28.47 21.43 23.89
CA LEU A 479 28.75 20.68 25.12
C LEU A 479 29.53 21.62 26.05
N PRO A 480 29.14 21.80 27.32
CA PRO A 480 29.91 22.61 28.26
C PRO A 480 31.33 22.02 28.38
N GLN A 481 32.34 22.80 28.02
CA GLN A 481 33.72 22.43 28.36
C GLN A 481 33.85 22.36 29.89
N PRO A 482 34.49 21.32 30.45
CA PRO A 482 34.83 21.32 31.87
C PRO A 482 35.83 22.46 32.18
N PRO A 483 35.85 23.01 33.41
CA PRO A 483 36.59 24.24 33.68
C PRO A 483 38.12 24.09 33.65
N TRP A 484 38.78 25.16 33.16
CA TRP A 484 40.20 25.53 33.32
C TRP A 484 41.29 24.67 32.65
N VAL A 485 42.09 25.32 31.79
CA VAL A 485 43.44 25.84 32.13
C VAL A 485 43.65 27.16 31.36
N PRO A 486 44.29 28.22 31.91
CA PRO A 486 44.64 29.43 31.15
C PRO A 486 45.83 29.19 30.21
N ALA A 487 45.73 29.62 28.95
CA ALA A 487 46.86 29.62 28.02
C ALA A 487 47.76 30.86 28.23
N SER A 488 49.07 30.64 28.38
CA SER A 488 50.08 31.70 28.36
C SER A 488 50.45 32.11 26.91
N ALA A 489 51.04 33.30 26.77
CA ALA A 489 51.13 34.01 25.49
C ALA A 489 52.23 33.54 24.51
N GLU A 490 51.92 33.76 23.23
CA GLU A 490 52.77 34.15 22.09
C GLU A 490 54.10 33.42 21.77
N GLY A 491 54.13 32.84 20.55
CA GLY A 491 55.33 32.46 19.80
C GLY A 491 55.02 32.41 18.28
N PRO A 492 55.97 32.66 17.36
CA PRO A 492 55.68 33.02 15.96
C PRO A 492 55.51 31.84 14.98
N PRO A 493 54.96 32.07 13.77
CA PRO A 493 54.61 31.02 12.80
C PRO A 493 55.82 30.41 12.05
N PRO A 494 55.65 29.23 11.40
CA PRO A 494 56.77 28.40 10.94
C PRO A 494 57.34 28.82 9.58
N LEU A 495 58.62 28.47 9.37
CA LEU A 495 59.34 28.60 8.11
C LEU A 495 59.67 27.21 7.55
N LYS A 496 59.61 27.07 6.22
CA LYS A 496 59.95 25.83 5.50
C LYS A 496 61.47 25.66 5.37
N ASP A 497 61.97 24.43 5.33
CA ASP A 497 62.36 23.72 4.09
C ASP A 497 63.07 22.38 4.43
N SER A 498 63.22 21.52 3.42
CA SER A 498 64.28 20.52 3.14
C SER A 498 65.18 19.93 4.27
N GLU A 499 65.64 18.67 4.25
CA GLU A 499 65.60 17.57 3.27
C GLU A 499 65.98 16.23 3.95
N VAL A 500 65.57 15.12 3.34
CA VAL A 500 66.15 13.75 3.30
C VAL A 500 67.34 13.39 4.24
N VAL A 501 67.22 12.28 4.98
CA VAL A 501 68.07 11.05 4.85
C VAL A 501 67.55 9.91 5.74
N PHE A 502 67.65 8.67 5.23
CA PHE A 502 67.15 7.42 5.82
C PHE A 502 68.34 6.50 6.16
N SER A 503 68.36 5.85 7.34
CA SER A 503 69.22 4.72 7.81
C SER A 503 69.41 4.81 9.35
N GLN A 504 69.60 3.77 10.16
CA GLN A 504 69.62 2.30 10.01
C GLN A 504 69.41 1.66 11.41
N GLN A 505 69.09 0.35 11.46
CA GLN A 505 68.93 -0.54 12.63
C GLN A 505 69.92 -1.74 12.43
N PRO A 506 70.19 -2.73 13.34
CA PRO A 506 69.85 -3.02 14.76
C PRO A 506 71.12 -2.82 15.66
N PRO A 507 71.50 -3.56 16.76
CA PRO A 507 70.86 -4.65 17.53
C PRO A 507 70.99 -4.64 19.09
N GLY A 508 70.34 -5.62 19.75
CA GLY A 508 71.00 -6.44 20.80
C GLY A 508 70.51 -6.39 22.27
N GLU A 509 69.96 -7.53 22.71
CA GLU A 509 70.11 -8.17 24.06
C GLU A 509 69.24 -7.81 25.30
N ALA A 510 69.20 -8.84 26.18
CA ALA A 510 68.77 -8.94 27.59
C ALA A 510 67.26 -9.09 27.96
N GLN A 511 66.89 -10.30 28.41
CA GLN A 511 65.75 -10.54 29.31
C GLN A 511 66.18 -10.34 30.78
N VAL A 512 65.34 -9.71 31.61
CA VAL A 512 65.29 -9.95 33.07
C VAL A 512 63.84 -9.85 33.59
N LYS A 513 63.47 -10.74 34.51
CA LYS A 513 62.25 -10.84 35.34
C LYS A 513 62.74 -10.98 36.81
N PRO A 514 61.94 -11.08 37.90
CA PRO A 514 60.58 -10.58 38.25
C PRO A 514 60.60 -9.69 39.53
N THR A 515 59.46 -9.16 39.99
CA THR A 515 59.12 -9.12 41.44
C THR A 515 57.64 -8.88 41.72
N LEU A 516 57.14 -9.44 42.83
CA LEU A 516 55.80 -9.25 43.43
C LEU A 516 55.92 -9.50 44.95
N PRO A 517 55.43 -8.60 45.80
CA PRO A 517 54.94 -8.92 47.17
C PRO A 517 53.59 -8.21 47.47
N GLU A 518 52.73 -8.57 48.45
CA GLU A 518 52.54 -9.76 49.30
C GLU A 518 51.10 -9.68 49.95
N GLU A 519 50.72 -10.71 50.70
CA GLU A 519 49.47 -11.05 51.47
C GLU A 519 48.57 -9.92 52.07
N GLN A 520 47.21 -10.00 52.16
CA GLN A 520 46.22 -10.94 52.81
C GLN A 520 46.02 -10.72 54.35
N PRO A 521 44.97 -11.26 55.03
CA PRO A 521 43.50 -11.08 54.86
C PRO A 521 42.80 -10.78 56.24
N PRO A 522 41.48 -11.09 56.41
CA PRO A 522 41.13 -12.05 57.47
C PRO A 522 39.96 -13.04 57.16
N GLU A 523 40.29 -14.34 57.09
CA GLU A 523 39.89 -15.46 57.98
C GLU A 523 38.69 -15.28 58.97
N LEU A 524 37.81 -16.25 59.36
CA LEU A 524 37.32 -17.61 58.93
C LEU A 524 35.86 -17.74 59.52
N ALA A 525 35.00 -18.74 59.29
CA ALA A 525 35.17 -20.19 59.53
C ALA A 525 34.11 -21.06 58.84
N ASP A 526 34.48 -22.32 58.64
CA ASP A 526 33.77 -23.45 57.98
C ASP A 526 33.70 -24.61 59.04
N PRO A 527 33.37 -25.91 58.82
CA PRO A 527 33.01 -26.63 57.58
C PRO A 527 31.98 -27.81 57.68
N LYS A 528 31.85 -28.53 56.54
CA LYS A 528 31.67 -30.01 56.34
C LYS A 528 30.31 -30.62 55.95
N ASP A 529 30.41 -31.47 54.92
CA ASP A 529 29.39 -32.28 54.25
C ASP A 529 29.25 -33.74 54.76
N VAL A 530 28.22 -34.42 54.23
CA VAL A 530 28.10 -35.85 53.87
C VAL A 530 27.23 -36.80 54.75
N ALA A 531 26.10 -37.20 54.12
CA ALA A 531 25.36 -38.49 54.15
C ALA A 531 24.42 -38.88 55.32
N GLY A 532 23.18 -39.29 54.94
CA GLY A 532 22.26 -40.00 55.86
C GLY A 532 20.81 -40.27 55.41
N VAL A 533 20.58 -41.04 54.33
CA VAL A 533 19.41 -41.96 54.14
C VAL A 533 17.96 -41.41 53.95
N SER A 534 17.35 -41.74 52.79
CA SER A 534 15.95 -42.19 52.51
C SER A 534 14.73 -41.48 53.17
N THR A 535 13.61 -41.16 52.49
CA THR A 535 12.73 -42.14 51.80
C THR A 535 11.68 -41.51 50.85
N GLN A 536 11.62 -42.00 49.60
CA GLN A 536 10.52 -42.12 48.60
C GLN A 536 9.53 -40.95 48.29
N GLU A 537 9.73 -40.30 47.13
CA GLU A 537 8.95 -40.41 45.85
C GLU A 537 7.48 -40.98 45.80
N PRO A 538 6.68 -40.76 44.72
CA PRO A 538 6.53 -39.55 43.85
C PRO A 538 5.10 -39.37 43.19
N VAL A 539 5.02 -38.50 42.15
CA VAL A 539 4.13 -38.56 40.95
C VAL A 539 2.66 -38.05 41.00
N SER A 540 2.27 -37.32 39.93
CA SER A 540 0.89 -37.07 39.44
C SER A 540 0.70 -37.77 38.09
N PRO A 541 -0.50 -38.26 37.69
CA PRO A 541 -1.35 -37.43 36.80
C PRO A 541 -2.89 -37.72 36.74
N ALA A 542 -3.61 -36.76 36.15
CA ALA A 542 -4.84 -36.82 35.30
C ALA A 542 -5.96 -37.90 35.39
N SER A 543 -7.20 -37.38 35.48
CA SER A 543 -8.44 -37.74 34.74
C SER A 543 -9.12 -39.12 34.86
N HIS A 544 -10.34 -39.18 35.45
CA HIS A 544 -11.65 -39.34 34.76
C HIS A 544 -12.83 -39.65 35.73
N THR A 545 -14.05 -39.25 35.34
CA THR A 545 -15.34 -39.37 36.06
C THR A 545 -15.95 -40.79 35.99
N PRO A 546 -16.88 -41.14 36.91
CA PRO A 546 -18.31 -41.18 36.49
C PRO A 546 -19.36 -40.77 37.57
N GLU A 547 -20.57 -40.51 37.08
CA GLU A 547 -21.87 -40.26 37.77
C GLU A 547 -22.71 -41.56 37.91
N PRO A 548 -23.98 -41.57 38.41
CA PRO A 548 -24.73 -40.67 39.32
C PRO A 548 -25.26 -41.54 40.51
N PRO A 549 -26.53 -41.57 40.98
CA PRO A 549 -27.60 -40.55 41.13
C PRO A 549 -28.20 -40.44 42.56
N GLY A 550 -29.15 -39.52 42.76
CA GLY A 550 -30.07 -39.49 43.92
C GLY A 550 -31.11 -38.35 43.84
N LEU A 551 -32.41 -38.69 43.77
CA LEU A 551 -33.61 -37.84 43.64
C LEU A 551 -34.83 -38.68 44.12
N PRO A 552 -36.06 -38.17 44.33
CA PRO A 552 -36.55 -36.77 44.37
C PRO A 552 -37.44 -36.43 45.61
N GLY A 553 -37.99 -35.21 45.65
CA GLY A 553 -39.00 -34.78 46.65
C GLY A 553 -39.88 -33.59 46.21
N THR A 554 -41.05 -33.92 45.64
CA THR A 554 -42.34 -33.17 45.53
C THR A 554 -42.71 -32.23 46.70
N SER A 555 -43.57 -31.21 46.62
CA SER A 555 -44.38 -30.57 45.55
C SER A 555 -45.02 -29.27 46.11
N ALA A 556 -45.28 -28.26 45.25
CA ALA A 556 -46.44 -27.35 45.29
C ALA A 556 -46.37 -26.35 44.12
#